data_AF-A0A7C4E4J9-F1
#
_entry.id   AF-A0A7C4E4J9-F1
#
_cell.length_a   1.000
_cell.length_b   1.000
_cell.length_c   1.000
_cell.angle_alpha   90.00
_cell.angle_beta   90.00
_cell.angle_gamma   90.00
#
_symmetry.space_group_name_H-M   'P 1'
#
loop_
_entity.id
_entity.type
_entity.pdbx_description
1 polymer ?
#
loop_
_entity_poly.entity_id
_entity_poly.type
_entity_poly.pdbx_seq_one_letter_code
_entity_poly.pdbx_strand_id
1 'polypeptide(L)'
;MPRKIKKSPLAAAIFNFFVWGLGYLYLGRRIAFGAILVLAELLSYFLAPFLSLSEEFIRLLTWSIPVWLLMSIAFAYDAYQEAL
;
A
#
# COMPACT_ATOMS: atom_id res chain seq x y z
N MET A 1 -13.70 -0.74 30.98
CA MET A 1 -12.83 -1.10 29.84
C MET A 1 -13.28 -0.29 28.63
N PRO A 2 -12.40 0.41 27.89
CA PRO A 2 -12.81 1.14 26.71
C PRO A 2 -13.31 0.14 25.65
N ARG A 3 -14.48 0.44 25.05
CA ARG A 3 -15.06 -0.36 23.97
C ARG A 3 -14.10 -0.29 22.78
N LYS A 4 -13.45 -1.39 22.42
CA LYS A 4 -12.66 -1.47 21.17
C LYS A 4 -13.61 -1.21 20.01
N ILE A 5 -13.49 -0.05 19.37
CA ILE A 5 -14.27 0.28 18.16
C ILE A 5 -13.84 -0.72 17.09
N LYS A 6 -14.79 -1.51 16.56
CA LYS A 6 -14.52 -2.40 15.43
C LYS A 6 -14.26 -1.52 14.20
N LYS A 7 -13.03 -1.58 13.70
CA LYS A 7 -12.59 -0.82 12.53
C LYS A 7 -13.22 -1.40 11.26
N SER A 8 -13.47 -0.56 10.26
CA SER A 8 -14.18 -0.96 9.04
C SER A 8 -13.27 -1.77 8.11
N PRO A 9 -13.65 -3.01 7.72
CA PRO A 9 -12.88 -3.80 6.76
C PRO A 9 -12.73 -3.12 5.40
N LEU A 10 -13.80 -2.48 4.92
CA LEU A 10 -13.78 -1.76 3.66
C LEU A 10 -12.83 -0.55 3.73
N ALA A 11 -12.81 0.17 4.84
CA ALA A 11 -11.87 1.28 5.02
C ALA A 11 -10.42 0.78 5.03
N ALA A 12 -10.13 -0.34 5.70
CA ALA A 12 -8.80 -0.93 5.69
C ALA A 12 -8.35 -1.33 4.27
N ALA A 13 -9.26 -1.93 3.48
CA ALA A 13 -8.99 -2.29 2.10
C ALA A 13 -8.71 -1.07 1.22
N ILE A 14 -9.56 -0.03 1.29
CA ILE A 14 -9.39 1.20 0.53
C ILE A 14 -8.06 1.87 0.87
N PHE A 15 -7.72 1.96 2.16
CA PHE A 15 -6.45 2.52 2.58
C PHE A 15 -5.26 1.74 2.03
N ASN A 16 -5.29 0.40 2.10
CA ASN A 16 -4.20 -0.43 1.59
C ASN A 16 -4.13 -0.49 0.05
N PHE A 17 -5.22 -0.20 -0.65
CA PHE A 17 -5.24 -0.12 -2.10
C PHE A 17 -4.48 1.11 -2.63
N PHE A 18 -4.66 2.26 -1.97
CA PHE A 18 -4.06 3.52 -2.40
C PHE A 18 -2.68 3.78 -1.79
N VAL A 19 -2.46 3.31 -0.56
CA VAL A 19 -1.16 3.42 0.12
C VAL A 19 -0.87 2.09 0.79
N TRP A 20 0.09 1.36 0.23
CA TRP A 20 0.45 0.05 0.71
C TRP A 20 0.88 0.12 2.17
N GLY A 21 0.24 -0.68 3.01
CA GLY A 21 0.51 -0.76 4.44
C GLY A 21 -0.37 0.13 5.33
N LEU A 22 -1.02 1.15 4.78
CA LEU A 22 -1.83 2.09 5.56
C LEU A 22 -3.09 1.43 6.14
N GLY A 23 -3.63 0.42 5.48
CA GLY A 23 -4.73 -0.41 5.99
C GLY A 23 -4.33 -1.19 7.25
N TYR A 24 -3.12 -1.76 7.28
CA TYR A 24 -2.60 -2.48 8.45
C TYR A 24 -2.39 -1.55 9.65
N LEU A 25 -1.81 -0.37 9.39
CA LEU A 25 -1.64 0.67 10.40
C LEU A 25 -2.99 1.17 10.92
N TYR A 26 -3.94 1.42 10.03
CA TYR A 26 -5.31 1.78 10.39
C TYR A 26 -5.89 0.72 11.31
N LEU A 27 -5.77 -0.58 11.02
CA LEU A 27 -6.26 -1.65 11.87
C LEU A 27 -5.51 -1.78 13.20
N GLY A 28 -4.25 -1.37 13.26
CA GLY A 28 -3.35 -1.61 14.39
C GLY A 28 -2.88 -3.07 14.44
N ARG A 29 -2.83 -3.74 13.29
CA ARG A 29 -2.39 -5.13 13.11
C ARG A 29 -1.23 -5.15 12.12
N ARG A 30 -0.31 -6.13 12.24
CA ARG A 30 0.90 -6.23 11.39
C ARG A 30 1.65 -4.88 11.23
N ILE A 31 1.73 -4.11 12.32
CA ILE A 31 2.16 -2.70 12.29
C ILE A 31 3.55 -2.53 11.66
N ALA A 32 4.51 -3.40 12.00
CA ALA A 32 5.85 -3.35 11.43
C ALA A 32 5.85 -3.55 9.90
N PHE A 33 5.08 -4.53 9.41
CA PHE A 33 4.94 -4.79 7.99
C PHE A 33 4.26 -3.61 7.26
N GLY A 34 3.17 -3.09 7.83
CA GLY A 34 2.49 -1.91 7.30
C GLY A 34 3.40 -0.68 7.25
N ALA A 35 4.19 -0.44 8.29
CA ALA A 35 5.13 0.68 8.34
C ALA A 35 6.22 0.55 7.28
N ILE A 36 6.77 -0.66 7.07
CA ILE A 36 7.78 -0.91 6.03
C ILE A 36 7.21 -0.64 4.64
N LEU A 37 5.98 -1.11 4.36
CA LEU A 37 5.32 -0.87 3.06
C LEU A 37 5.09 0.62 2.81
N VAL A 38 4.55 1.35 3.79
CA VAL A 38 4.33 2.81 3.66
C VAL A 38 5.65 3.53 3.42
N LEU A 39 6.70 3.19 4.17
CA LEU A 39 8.02 3.79 4.00
C LEU A 39 8.62 3.46 2.63
N ALA A 40 8.48 2.22 2.16
CA ALA A 40 8.97 1.81 0.84
C ALA A 40 8.28 2.58 -0.29
N GLU A 41 6.96 2.77 -0.20
CA GLU A 41 6.20 3.54 -1.18
C GLU A 41 6.59 5.02 -1.16
N LEU A 42 6.67 5.64 0.03
CA LEU A 42 7.12 7.03 0.17
C LEU A 42 8.55 7.24 -0.35
N LEU A 43 9.48 6.33 -0.03
CA LEU A 43 10.84 6.37 -0.55
C LEU A 43 10.86 6.22 -2.07
N SER A 44 9.99 5.41 -2.66
CA SER A 44 9.91 5.27 -4.12
C SER A 44 9.54 6.60 -4.81
N TYR A 45 8.58 7.33 -4.25
CA TYR A 45 8.21 8.66 -4.76
C TYR A 45 9.29 9.71 -4.53
N PHE A 46 9.95 9.66 -3.36
CA PHE A 46 11.03 10.59 -3.05
C PHE A 46 12.26 10.38 -3.93
N LEU A 47 12.56 9.12 -4.29
CA LEU A 47 13.70 8.78 -5.14
C LEU A 47 13.42 8.93 -6.64
N ALA A 48 12.15 8.90 -7.07
CA ALA A 48 11.77 8.97 -8.48
C ALA A 48 12.38 10.16 -9.26
N PRO A 49 12.45 11.40 -8.72
CA PRO A 49 13.04 12.54 -9.43
C PRO A 49 14.55 12.43 -9.67
N PHE A 50 15.24 11.57 -8.93
CA PHE A 50 16.70 11.37 -9.06
C PHE A 50 17.04 10.29 -10.11
N LEU A 51 16.04 9.64 -10.69
CA LEU A 51 16.23 8.65 -11.75
C LEU A 51 16.28 9.34 -13.12
N SER A 52 17.23 8.94 -13.97
CA SER A 52 17.32 9.44 -15.34
C SER A 52 16.14 8.94 -16.16
N LEU A 53 15.36 9.86 -16.74
CA LEU A 53 14.25 9.53 -17.63
C LEU A 53 14.77 9.17 -19.03
N SER A 54 15.17 7.92 -19.23
CA SER A 54 15.41 7.35 -20.56
C SER A 54 14.10 6.83 -21.17
N GLU A 55 14.03 6.69 -22.50
CA GLU A 55 12.86 6.07 -23.16
C GLU A 55 12.59 4.66 -22.65
N GLU A 56 13.65 3.89 -22.38
CA GLU A 56 13.55 2.55 -21.81
C GLU A 56 12.95 2.56 -20.40
N PHE A 57 13.33 3.54 -19.56
CA PHE A 57 12.76 3.70 -18.23
C PHE A 57 11.26 4.04 -18.28
N ILE A 58 10.85 4.96 -19.16
CA ILE A 58 9.43 5.31 -19.34
C ILE A 58 8.61 4.11 -19.81
N ARG A 59 9.15 3.33 -20.75
CA ARG A 59 8.52 2.09 -21.23
C ARG A 59 8.35 1.10 -20.08
N LEU A 60 9.39 0.88 -19.28
CA LEU A 60 9.35 -0.03 -18.13
C LEU A 60 8.34 0.43 -17.07
N LEU A 61 8.30 1.74 -16.77
CA LEU A 61 7.33 2.34 -15.86
C LEU A 61 5.89 2.10 -16.34
N THR A 62 5.63 2.26 -17.64
CA THR A 62 4.30 2.05 -18.22
C THR A 62 3.86 0.59 -18.08
N TRP A 63 4.77 -0.35 -18.35
CA TRP A 63 4.52 -1.78 -18.17
C TRP A 63 4.40 -2.22 -16.70
N SER A 64 4.86 -1.40 -15.76
CA SER A 64 4.73 -1.68 -14.32
C SER A 64 3.33 -1.35 -13.78
N ILE A 65 2.52 -0.55 -14.47
CA ILE A 65 1.18 -0.12 -14.00
C ILE A 65 0.25 -1.32 -13.73
N PRO A 66 0.11 -2.33 -14.61
CA PRO A 66 -0.73 -3.49 -14.33
C PRO A 66 -0.23 -4.31 -13.13
N VAL A 67 1.10 -4.40 -12.95
CA VAL A 67 1.71 -5.10 -11.82
C VAL A 67 1.40 -4.35 -10.52
N TRP A 68 1.55 -3.03 -10.53
CA TRP A 68 1.22 -2.18 -9.38
C TRP A 68 -0.27 -2.31 -9.01
N LEU A 69 -1.17 -2.29 -10.00
CA LEU A 69 -2.60 -2.47 -9.78
C LEU A 69 -2.93 -3.83 -9.15
N LEU A 70 -2.33 -4.92 -9.65
CA LEU A 70 -2.51 -6.25 -9.09
C LEU A 70 -2.00 -6.33 -7.64
N MET A 71 -0.86 -5.71 -7.35
CA MET A 71 -0.32 -5.63 -5.99
C MET A 71 -1.23 -4.83 -5.06
N SER A 72 -1.77 -3.70 -5.51
CA SER A 72 -2.75 -2.90 -4.75
C SER A 72 -4.02 -3.68 -4.43
N ILE A 73 -4.53 -4.47 -5.38
CA ILE A 73 -5.68 -5.36 -5.14
C ILE A 73 -5.34 -6.43 -4.09
N ALA A 74 -4.17 -7.06 -4.21
CA ALA A 74 -3.73 -8.11 -3.29
C ALA A 74 -3.59 -7.58 -1.85
N PHE A 75 -2.95 -6.43 -1.66
CA PHE A 75 -2.80 -5.81 -0.34
C PHE A 75 -4.12 -5.29 0.22
N ALA A 76 -5.00 -4.77 -0.62
CA ALA A 76 -6.35 -4.37 -0.20
C ALA A 76 -7.15 -5.59 0.30
N TYR A 77 -7.09 -6.70 -0.42
CA TYR A 77 -7.75 -7.94 -0.02
C TYR A 77 -7.21 -8.49 1.30
N ASP A 78 -5.89 -8.57 1.48
CA ASP A 78 -5.30 -9.05 2.74
C ASP A 78 -5.65 -8.15 3.93
N ALA A 79 -5.63 -6.82 3.76
CA ALA A 79 -6.08 -5.90 4.81
C ALA A 79 -7.57 -6.03 5.13
N TYR A 80 -8.41 -6.29 4.12
CA TYR A 80 -9.83 -6.57 4.36
C TYR A 80 -10.02 -7.82 5.22
N GLN A 81 -9.33 -8.91 4.89
CA GLN A 81 -9.41 -10.17 5.64
C GLN A 81 -8.90 -10.02 7.07
N GLU A 82 -7.83 -9.24 7.26
CA GLU A 82 -7.26 -8.94 8.56
C GLU A 82 -8.21 -8.10 9.45
N ALA A 83 -9.22 -7.43 8.88
CA ALA A 83 -10.21 -6.65 9.61
C ALA A 83 -11.47 -7.43 10.02
N LEU A 84 -11.72 -8.60 9.41
CA LEU A 84 -12.87 -9.46 9.71
C LEU A 84 -12.76 -10.06 11.12
#